data_AF-A0AAN0NBC4-F1
#
_entry.id   AF-A0AAN0NBC4-F1
#
_cell.length_a   1.000
_cell.length_b   1.000
_cell.length_c   1.000
_cell.angle_alpha   90.00
_cell.angle_beta   90.00
_cell.angle_gamma   90.00
#
_symmetry.space_group_name_H-M   'P 1'
#
loop_
_entity.id
_entity.type
_entity.pdbx_description
1 polymer ?
#
loop_
_entity_poly.entity_id
_entity_poly.type
_entity_poly.pdbx_seq_one_letter_code
_entity_poly.pdbx_strand_id
1 'polypeptide(L)'
;MVTEVANVVTQNVDYRAQWVSKSVPIQMFTVTYQDGSDNESYFVNQMYDVAEGTMTPHYVGTPKREGYTFAGWSPQVADVVTRDVEYIAQWQKEPVKPVEENREESSVESLPLTGTPHNSAVS
;
A
#
# COMPACT_ATOMS: atom_id res chain seq x y z
N MET A 1 93.70 29.46 8.61
CA MET A 1 92.33 29.41 9.16
C MET A 1 91.40 29.85 8.05
N VAL A 2 90.56 28.98 7.52
CA VAL A 2 89.54 29.36 6.52
C VAL A 2 88.19 29.34 7.22
N THR A 3 87.60 30.51 7.34
CA THR A 3 86.24 30.71 7.85
C THR A 3 85.33 30.73 6.64
N GLU A 4 84.45 29.74 6.51
CA GLU A 4 83.34 29.83 5.56
C GLU A 4 82.03 30.00 6.33
N VAL A 5 81.33 31.05 5.93
CA VAL A 5 80.10 31.59 6.52
C VAL A 5 78.94 30.61 6.32
N ALA A 6 78.23 30.31 7.40
CA ALA A 6 77.03 29.48 7.36
C ALA A 6 75.92 30.19 6.56
N ASN A 7 75.62 29.67 5.38
CA ASN A 7 74.52 30.14 4.54
C ASN A 7 73.21 29.53 5.06
N VAL A 8 72.53 30.20 5.99
CA VAL A 8 71.25 29.72 6.51
C VAL A 8 70.15 30.09 5.53
N VAL A 9 69.77 29.15 4.68
CA VAL A 9 68.56 29.28 3.85
C VAL A 9 67.34 29.03 4.74
N THR A 10 66.66 30.09 5.15
CA THR A 10 65.32 30.03 5.75
C THR A 10 64.27 30.05 4.63
N GLN A 11 63.93 28.88 4.10
CA GLN A 11 62.83 28.72 3.15
C GLN A 11 61.53 28.38 3.86
N ASN A 12 60.45 29.01 3.43
CA ASN A 12 59.08 28.75 3.83
C ASN A 12 58.59 27.43 3.21
N VAL A 13 58.18 26.49 4.05
CA VAL A 13 57.62 25.20 3.63
C VAL A 13 56.11 25.26 3.77
N ASP A 14 55.40 25.18 2.64
CA ASP A 14 53.95 25.10 2.61
C ASP A 14 53.49 23.65 2.82
N TYR A 15 52.90 23.38 3.98
CA TYR A 15 52.26 22.09 4.25
C TYR A 15 50.79 22.14 3.83
N ARG A 16 50.36 21.23 2.95
CA ARG A 16 48.95 21.03 2.61
C ARG A 16 48.44 19.77 3.31
N ALA A 17 47.39 19.93 4.12
CA ALA A 17 46.63 18.78 4.60
C ALA A 17 45.91 18.13 3.40
N GLN A 18 46.04 16.81 3.25
CA GLN A 18 45.22 16.04 2.32
C GLN A 18 44.04 15.45 3.09
N TRP A 19 42.86 16.02 2.88
CA TRP A 19 41.63 15.46 3.42
C TRP A 19 41.12 14.37 2.48
N VAL A 20 41.04 13.14 2.99
CA VAL A 20 40.35 12.05 2.31
C VAL A 20 38.96 11.95 2.93
N SER A 21 37.93 12.29 2.16
CA SER A 21 36.55 12.04 2.56
C SER A 21 36.33 10.54 2.68
N LYS A 22 35.99 10.07 3.89
CA LYS A 22 35.64 8.67 4.12
C LYS A 22 34.21 8.43 3.62
N SER A 23 34.07 7.80 2.46
CA SER A 23 32.78 7.33 1.96
C SER A 23 32.29 6.18 2.85
N VAL A 24 31.22 6.39 3.60
CA VAL A 24 30.49 5.31 4.29
C VAL A 24 29.47 4.77 3.29
N PRO A 25 29.49 3.48 2.93
CA PRO A 25 28.47 2.92 2.05
C PRO A 25 27.10 3.07 2.72
N ILE A 26 26.12 3.57 1.97
CA ILE A 26 24.73 3.65 2.42
C ILE A 26 24.11 2.28 2.22
N GLN A 27 23.64 1.65 3.30
CA GLN A 27 22.87 0.42 3.21
C GLN A 27 21.47 0.76 2.70
N MET A 28 21.02 0.03 1.67
CA MET A 28 19.69 0.15 1.09
C MET A 28 18.87 -1.09 1.44
N PHE A 29 17.57 -0.89 1.59
CA PHE A 29 16.58 -1.95 1.80
C PHE A 29 15.38 -1.75 0.88
N THR A 30 14.73 -2.86 0.56
CA THR A 30 13.54 -2.89 -0.29
C THR A 30 12.28 -2.99 0.57
N VAL A 31 11.38 -2.02 0.39
CA VAL A 31 10.04 -2.00 1.00
C VAL A 31 9.02 -2.31 -0.09
N THR A 32 8.27 -3.39 0.08
CA THR A 32 7.25 -3.83 -0.87
C THR A 32 5.86 -3.79 -0.24
N TYR A 33 4.88 -3.28 -0.97
CA TYR A 33 3.46 -3.33 -0.64
C TYR A 33 2.73 -4.22 -1.64
N GLN A 34 2.02 -5.25 -1.16
CA GLN A 34 1.30 -6.22 -1.98
C GLN A 34 -0.18 -6.35 -1.59
N ASP A 35 -1.06 -6.56 -2.57
CA ASP A 35 -2.49 -6.69 -2.31
C ASP A 35 -2.91 -8.01 -1.64
N GLY A 36 -2.02 -8.99 -1.58
CA GLY A 36 -2.24 -10.26 -0.88
C GLY A 36 -3.20 -11.21 -1.59
N SER A 37 -3.45 -11.00 -2.89
CA SER A 37 -4.27 -11.89 -3.72
C SER A 37 -3.37 -12.68 -4.68
N ASP A 38 -3.47 -14.01 -4.67
CA ASP A 38 -2.66 -14.87 -5.55
C ASP A 38 -3.10 -14.83 -7.03
N ASN A 39 -4.34 -14.44 -7.31
CA ASN A 39 -4.99 -14.65 -8.61
C ASN A 39 -5.47 -13.39 -9.34
N GLU A 40 -5.81 -12.33 -8.62
CA GLU A 40 -6.32 -11.09 -9.20
C GLU A 40 -5.91 -9.92 -8.32
N SER A 41 -5.04 -9.07 -8.83
CA SER A 41 -4.54 -7.93 -8.07
C SER A 41 -5.57 -6.81 -8.14
N TYR A 42 -6.18 -6.48 -7.01
CA TYR A 42 -7.22 -5.44 -6.93
C TYR A 42 -6.64 -4.02 -6.91
N PHE A 43 -5.34 -3.89 -6.61
CA PHE A 43 -4.62 -2.62 -6.64
C PHE A 43 -3.13 -2.84 -6.98
N VAL A 44 -2.44 -1.79 -7.44
CA VAL A 44 -1.05 -1.87 -7.89
C VAL A 44 -0.09 -2.10 -6.72
N ASN A 45 0.75 -3.14 -6.82
CA ASN A 45 1.86 -3.37 -5.89
C ASN A 45 2.92 -2.27 -6.01
N GLN A 46 3.52 -1.87 -4.89
CA GLN A 46 4.51 -0.80 -4.86
C GLN A 46 5.82 -1.29 -4.26
N MET A 47 6.93 -0.83 -4.81
CA MET A 47 8.27 -1.19 -4.37
C MET A 47 9.12 0.07 -4.25
N TYR A 48 9.86 0.18 -3.15
CA TYR A 48 10.70 1.33 -2.84
C TYR A 48 12.07 0.86 -2.36
N ASP A 49 13.12 1.46 -2.88
CA ASP A 49 14.48 1.31 -2.36
C ASP A 49 14.80 2.48 -1.43
N VAL A 50 15.05 2.15 -0.17
CA VAL A 50 15.08 3.11 0.94
C VAL A 50 16.34 2.90 1.75
N ALA A 51 17.03 3.98 2.11
CA ALA A 51 18.22 3.90 2.92
C ALA A 51 17.87 3.46 4.35
N GLU A 52 18.75 2.66 4.95
CA GLU A 52 18.65 2.27 6.36
C GLU A 52 18.48 3.50 7.27
N GLY A 53 17.57 3.40 8.24
CA GLY A 53 17.33 4.45 9.23
C GLY A 53 16.46 5.61 8.73
N THR A 54 15.97 5.55 7.49
CA THR A 54 15.03 6.55 6.96
C THR A 54 13.57 6.12 7.16
N MET A 55 12.65 7.09 7.07
CA MET A 55 11.22 6.83 7.27
C MET A 55 10.68 5.85 6.22
N THR A 56 9.87 4.89 6.67
CA THR A 56 9.22 3.95 5.76
C THR A 56 8.25 4.69 4.84
N PRO A 57 8.36 4.54 3.51
CA PRO A 57 7.43 5.15 2.57
C PRO A 57 6.01 4.67 2.84
N HIS A 58 5.05 5.57 2.85
CA HIS A 58 3.64 5.18 2.91
C HIS A 58 3.18 4.64 1.55
N TYR A 59 2.28 3.66 1.58
CA TYR A 59 1.54 3.25 0.39
C TYR A 59 0.82 4.46 -0.23
N VAL A 60 0.99 4.66 -1.53
CA VAL A 60 0.38 5.75 -2.29
C VAL A 60 -0.87 5.22 -3.01
N GLY A 61 -2.03 5.68 -2.55
CA GLY A 61 -3.33 5.28 -3.08
C GLY A 61 -4.28 4.88 -1.95
N THR A 62 -5.42 4.31 -2.32
CA THR A 62 -6.37 3.75 -1.34
C THR A 62 -6.64 2.29 -1.72
N PRO A 63 -6.22 1.32 -0.90
CA PRO A 63 -6.57 -0.08 -1.10
C PRO A 63 -8.10 -0.25 -1.14
N LYS A 64 -8.64 -0.79 -2.23
CA LYS A 64 -10.07 -1.09 -2.40
C LYS A 64 -10.23 -2.47 -3.01
N ARG A 65 -11.15 -3.26 -2.47
CA ARG A 65 -11.50 -4.61 -2.94
C ARG A 65 -13.01 -4.83 -2.74
N GLU A 66 -13.71 -5.24 -3.79
CA GLU A 66 -15.17 -5.38 -3.74
C GLU A 66 -15.62 -6.42 -2.71
N GLY A 67 -16.53 -6.04 -1.83
CA GLY A 67 -17.02 -6.91 -0.75
C GLY A 67 -16.00 -7.17 0.37
N TYR A 68 -14.93 -6.37 0.45
CA TYR A 68 -13.95 -6.42 1.54
C TYR A 68 -13.58 -5.02 2.03
N THR A 69 -13.40 -4.90 3.34
CA THR A 69 -12.81 -3.72 4.00
C THR A 69 -11.32 -3.95 4.24
N PHE A 70 -10.49 -2.95 3.95
CA PHE A 70 -9.05 -2.99 4.24
C PHE A 70 -8.79 -2.94 5.75
N ALA A 71 -8.12 -3.96 6.28
CA ALA A 71 -7.86 -4.11 7.71
C ALA A 71 -6.46 -3.64 8.13
N GLY A 72 -5.56 -3.39 7.17
CA GLY A 72 -4.19 -2.96 7.41
C GLY A 72 -3.17 -3.80 6.65
N TRP A 73 -1.89 -3.60 6.98
CA TRP A 73 -0.77 -4.35 6.39
C TRP A 73 -0.22 -5.35 7.40
N SER A 74 0.26 -6.50 6.90
CA SER A 74 0.99 -7.49 7.69
C SER A 74 2.38 -7.73 7.06
N PRO A 75 3.48 -7.55 7.81
CA PRO A 75 3.53 -7.08 9.19
C PRO A 75 3.05 -5.63 9.32
N GLN A 76 2.85 -5.14 10.54
CA GLN A 76 2.52 -3.72 10.75
C GLN A 76 3.63 -2.84 10.16
N VAL A 77 3.24 -1.77 9.46
CA VAL A 77 4.20 -0.81 8.89
C VAL A 77 5.01 -0.21 10.04
N ALA A 78 6.33 -0.33 9.94
CA ALA A 78 7.28 0.25 10.89
C ALA A 78 7.55 1.70 10.48
N ASP A 79 7.88 2.57 11.43
CA ASP A 79 8.16 3.98 11.12
C ASP A 79 9.47 4.16 10.35
N VAL A 80 10.42 3.25 10.54
CA VAL A 80 11.79 3.33 10.01
C VAL A 80 12.20 2.03 9.35
N VAL A 81 12.90 2.13 8.22
CA VAL A 81 13.42 0.98 7.48
C VAL A 81 14.73 0.49 8.10
N THR A 82 14.73 -0.75 8.56
CA THR A 82 15.91 -1.42 9.14
C THR A 82 16.24 -2.75 8.48
N ARG A 83 15.41 -3.18 7.53
CA ARG A 83 15.54 -4.42 6.77
C ARG A 83 14.61 -4.40 5.56
N ASP A 84 14.84 -5.32 4.65
CA ASP A 84 13.87 -5.65 3.62
C ASP A 84 12.56 -6.13 4.26
N VAL A 85 11.44 -5.64 3.73
CA VAL A 85 10.12 -5.95 4.27
C VAL A 85 9.07 -5.98 3.17
N GLU A 86 8.18 -6.96 3.30
CA GLU A 86 7.03 -7.13 2.45
C GLU A 86 5.77 -6.96 3.29
N TYR A 87 5.01 -5.92 2.96
CA TYR A 87 3.73 -5.57 3.57
C TYR A 87 2.59 -6.12 2.72
N ILE A 88 1.88 -7.11 3.25
CA ILE A 88 0.75 -7.75 2.59
C ILE A 88 -0.56 -7.19 3.14
N ALA A 89 -1.42 -6.69 2.26
CA ALA A 89 -2.72 -6.16 2.64
C ALA A 89 -3.60 -7.25 3.26
N GLN A 90 -4.20 -6.90 4.39
CA GLN A 90 -5.14 -7.72 5.11
C GLN A 90 -6.56 -7.23 4.83
N TRP A 91 -7.48 -8.17 4.61
CA TRP A 91 -8.84 -7.88 4.17
C TRP A 91 -9.86 -8.53 5.09
N GLN A 92 -10.92 -7.81 5.41
CA GLN A 92 -12.09 -8.33 6.13
C GLN A 92 -13.28 -8.38 5.18
N LYS A 93 -13.90 -9.55 5.03
CA LYS A 93 -15.08 -9.71 4.17
C LYS A 93 -16.24 -8.89 4.73
N GLU A 94 -16.86 -8.08 3.88
CA GLU A 94 -18.04 -7.30 4.26
C GLU A 94 -19.25 -8.24 4.45
N PRO A 95 -20.11 -7.96 5.45
CA PRO A 95 -21.33 -8.72 5.63
C PRO A 95 -22.22 -8.52 4.41
N VAL A 96 -22.64 -9.63 3.80
CA VAL A 96 -23.65 -9.60 2.75
C VAL A 96 -24.94 -9.12 3.41
N LYS A 97 -25.38 -7.90 3.10
CA LYS A 97 -26.73 -7.50 3.50
C LYS A 97 -27.67 -8.48 2.82
N PRO A 98 -28.59 -9.15 3.54
CA PRO A 98 -29.60 -9.95 2.87
C PRO A 98 -30.29 -9.00 1.90
N VAL A 99 -30.27 -9.36 0.61
CA VAL A 99 -31.11 -8.72 -0.38
C VAL A 99 -32.52 -8.85 0.20
N GLU A 100 -33.10 -7.73 0.60
CA GLU A 100 -34.53 -7.67 0.84
C GLU A 100 -35.13 -7.81 -0.57
N GLU A 101 -35.33 -9.07 -0.96
CA GLU A 101 -36.05 -9.46 -2.16
C GLU A 101 -37.46 -8.91 -1.97
N ASN A 102 -37.67 -7.67 -2.41
CA ASN A 102 -38.97 -7.21 -2.85
C ASN A 102 -39.33 -8.06 -4.07
N ARG A 103 -39.74 -9.30 -3.78
CA ARG A 103 -40.68 -10.03 -4.61
C ARG A 103 -41.89 -9.13 -4.63
N GLU A 104 -42.04 -8.37 -5.72
CA GLU A 104 -43.33 -7.78 -6.06
C GLU A 104 -44.34 -8.90 -5.92
N GLU A 105 -45.08 -8.86 -4.82
CA GLU A 105 -46.19 -9.74 -4.57
C GLU A 105 -47.16 -9.42 -5.69
N SER A 106 -47.15 -10.30 -6.69
CA SER A 106 -48.17 -10.42 -7.72
C SER A 106 -49.51 -10.68 -7.01
N SER A 107 -50.10 -9.61 -6.48
CA SER A 107 -51.49 -9.55 -6.05
C SER A 107 -52.35 -9.50 -7.32
N VAL A 108 -52.49 -10.64 -7.99
CA VAL A 108 -53.66 -10.88 -8.82
C VAL A 108 -54.71 -11.51 -7.92
N GLU A 109 -55.67 -10.66 -7.57
CA GLU A 109 -56.84 -10.95 -6.76
C GLU A 109 -57.50 -12.26 -7.18
N SER A 110 -57.63 -13.19 -6.22
CA SER A 110 -58.37 -14.43 -6.40
C SER A 110 -59.86 -14.10 -6.56
N LEU A 111 -60.33 -14.02 -7.81
CA LEU A 111 -61.75 -13.84 -8.10
C LEU A 111 -62.57 -14.96 -7.43
N PRO A 112 -63.61 -14.66 -6.62
CA PRO A 112 -64.46 -15.71 -6.08
C PRO A 112 -65.31 -16.33 -7.18
N LEU A 113 -65.16 -17.64 -7.39
CA LEU A 113 -66.13 -18.44 -8.14
C LEU A 113 -67.41 -18.54 -7.31
N THR A 114 -68.37 -17.66 -7.56
CA THR A 114 -69.77 -17.88 -7.16
C THR A 114 -70.63 -17.91 -8.40
N GLY A 115 -70.86 -19.12 -8.92
CA GLY A 115 -71.96 -19.39 -9.83
C GLY A 115 -73.27 -19.50 -9.05
N THR A 116 -74.31 -18.79 -9.48
CA THR A 116 -75.71 -19.24 -9.53
C THR A 116 -76.57 -18.20 -10.28
N PRO A 117 -77.76 -18.57 -10.80
CA PRO A 117 -78.13 -18.31 -12.19
C PRO A 117 -79.33 -17.37 -12.33
N HIS A 118 -79.51 -16.75 -13.51
CA HIS A 118 -80.85 -16.38 -13.96
C HIS A 118 -80.98 -16.40 -15.49
N ASN A 119 -82.19 -16.80 -15.85
CA ASN A 119 -82.76 -17.23 -17.10
C ASN A 119 -83.48 -16.08 -17.84
N SER A 120 -83.74 -16.32 -19.13
CA SER A 120 -84.77 -15.65 -19.97
C SER A 120 -84.45 -14.20 -20.40
N ALA A 121 -84.78 -13.70 -21.59
CA ALA A 121 -85.75 -14.10 -22.60
C ALA A 121 -85.36 -13.55 -24.00
N VAL A 122 -85.74 -14.31 -25.03
CA VAL A 122 -86.40 -13.90 -26.30
C VAL A 122 -86.28 -12.43 -26.76
N SER A 123 -85.77 -12.24 -27.98
CA SER A 123 -86.46 -11.54 -29.09
C SER A 123 -85.83 -11.92 -30.43
#